data_AF-A0ABD3VC86-F1
#
_entry.id   AF-A0ABD3VC86-F1
#
_cell.length_a   1.000
_cell.length_b   1.000
_cell.length_c   1.000
_cell.angle_alpha   90.00
_cell.angle_beta   90.00
_cell.angle_gamma   90.00
#
_symmetry.space_group_name_H-M   'P 1'
#
loop_
_entity.id
_entity.type
_entity.pdbx_description
1 polymer ?
#
loop_
_entity_poly.entity_id
_entity_poly.type
_entity_poly.pdbx_seq_one_letter_code
_entity_poly.pdbx_strand_id
1 'polypeptide(L)'
;MCLSMCCCVMEFLPYFCLVTIPLFGAFCGVDVILRVSLMIFAYILITQLIPKIMYYIIPYLNIGSLFIVMCLIPMNLIPYPVVWLYDKLLWYSDPLLQLIEVILALNFVMHCSKRATEMIEENEEEAWKWKMLLTVFSAFCYAMMVSLGLTIYKEGSNYQFWLLLFVICSSFMLAAHNMMWMSQEGIVSDVAFVSLCSMVAIYVMKEETDLLHHPLETPSSWRRYNRAQSVFSLGLAIINTTVGNASLAVQFLLKYLSPMFLVLLSVRLYSILFIIHRVIKKFELEPEKSFEEDVVSVALPWRSPVIVKFAIVFMVTQSTICLFYQCTSLAAEPSWWSATLDKIWPQDIVLGRILQIIMVNCFYIWRVYRSEDWEWSDWFSD
;
A
#
# COMPACT_ATOMS: atom_id res chain seq x y z
N MET A 1 13.65 -19.58 -30.05
CA MET A 1 12.86 -18.34 -29.82
C MET A 1 11.54 -18.60 -29.08
N CYS A 2 10.68 -19.53 -29.52
CA CYS A 2 9.42 -19.84 -28.80
C CYS A 2 9.63 -20.30 -27.34
N LEU A 3 10.66 -21.11 -27.07
CA LEU A 3 11.01 -21.53 -25.71
C LEU A 3 11.35 -20.36 -24.79
N SER A 4 12.11 -19.37 -25.28
CA SER A 4 12.49 -18.18 -24.50
C SER A 4 11.29 -17.25 -24.23
N MET A 5 10.35 -17.10 -25.17
CA MET A 5 9.11 -16.37 -24.89
C MET A 5 8.21 -17.10 -23.89
N CYS A 6 8.08 -18.43 -24.00
CA CYS A 6 7.39 -19.23 -22.99
C CYS A 6 8.06 -19.10 -21.60
N CYS A 7 9.39 -19.01 -21.54
CA CYS A 7 10.11 -18.76 -20.27
C CYS A 7 9.69 -17.43 -19.65
N CYS A 8 9.63 -16.34 -20.44
CA CYS A 8 9.17 -15.05 -19.93
C CYS A 8 7.72 -15.12 -19.45
N VAL A 9 6.81 -15.72 -20.22
CA VAL A 9 5.39 -15.81 -19.82
C VAL A 9 5.20 -16.60 -18.52
N MET A 10 5.92 -17.72 -18.36
CA MET A 10 5.87 -18.53 -17.14
C MET A 10 6.45 -17.78 -15.94
N GLU A 11 7.43 -16.91 -16.13
CA GLU A 11 8.01 -16.02 -15.11
C GLU A 11 7.16 -14.77 -14.83
N PHE A 12 6.10 -14.51 -15.58
CA PHE A 12 5.16 -13.42 -15.27
C PHE A 12 3.79 -13.92 -14.81
N LEU A 13 3.54 -15.22 -14.87
CA LEU A 13 2.27 -15.87 -14.55
C LEU A 13 1.67 -15.51 -13.17
N PRO A 14 2.36 -15.67 -12.02
CA PRO A 14 1.97 -15.07 -10.74
C PRO A 14 1.67 -13.56 -10.75
N TYR A 15 2.42 -12.74 -11.48
CA TYR A 15 2.10 -11.32 -11.60
C TYR A 15 0.82 -11.09 -12.41
N PHE A 16 0.57 -11.90 -13.45
CA PHE A 16 -0.72 -11.91 -14.13
C PHE A 16 -1.85 -12.31 -13.17
N CYS A 17 -1.65 -13.32 -12.32
CA CYS A 17 -2.64 -13.70 -11.31
C CYS A 17 -2.92 -12.60 -10.29
N LEU A 18 -1.91 -11.81 -9.92
CA LEU A 18 -2.11 -10.65 -9.05
C LEU A 18 -3.04 -9.61 -9.69
N VAL A 19 -2.89 -9.35 -10.99
CA VAL A 19 -3.79 -8.47 -11.75
C VAL A 19 -5.21 -9.05 -11.82
N THR A 20 -5.37 -10.37 -11.78
CA THR A 20 -6.69 -11.00 -11.74
C THR A 20 -7.39 -10.93 -10.38
N ILE A 21 -6.69 -10.61 -9.29
CA ILE A 21 -7.31 -10.53 -7.95
C ILE A 21 -8.42 -9.47 -7.88
N PRO A 22 -8.19 -8.20 -8.27
CA PRO A 22 -9.26 -7.19 -8.34
C PRO A 22 -10.41 -7.60 -9.26
N LEU A 23 -10.10 -8.27 -10.37
CA LEU A 23 -11.10 -8.78 -11.31
C LEU A 23 -12.00 -9.83 -10.65
N PHE A 24 -11.42 -10.86 -10.03
CA PHE A 24 -12.18 -11.88 -9.32
C PHE A 24 -12.98 -11.30 -8.16
N GLY A 25 -12.42 -10.32 -7.44
CA GLY A 25 -13.14 -9.55 -6.43
C GLY A 25 -14.39 -8.86 -6.98
N ALA A 26 -14.26 -8.16 -8.11
CA ALA A 26 -15.35 -7.36 -8.69
C ALA A 26 -16.56 -8.23 -9.01
N PHE A 27 -16.35 -9.45 -9.50
CA PHE A 27 -17.41 -10.36 -9.91
C PHE A 27 -17.91 -11.29 -8.80
N CYS A 28 -17.06 -11.69 -7.86
CA CYS A 28 -17.34 -12.79 -6.93
C CYS A 28 -17.18 -12.44 -5.44
N GLY A 29 -16.69 -11.25 -5.12
CA GLY A 29 -16.60 -10.72 -3.77
C GLY A 29 -15.32 -11.06 -3.01
N VAL A 30 -15.27 -10.63 -1.75
CA VAL A 30 -14.07 -10.61 -0.90
C VAL A 30 -13.57 -12.01 -0.52
N ASP A 31 -14.46 -12.98 -0.26
CA ASP A 31 -14.07 -14.36 0.09
C ASP A 31 -13.22 -15.02 -1.02
N VAL A 32 -13.52 -14.72 -2.28
CA VAL A 32 -12.74 -15.24 -3.42
C VAL A 32 -11.35 -14.59 -3.48
N ILE A 33 -11.24 -13.29 -3.22
CA ILE A 33 -9.96 -12.57 -3.16
C ILE A 33 -9.03 -13.21 -2.11
N LEU A 34 -9.56 -13.47 -0.92
CA LEU A 34 -8.80 -14.07 0.19
C LEU A 34 -8.35 -15.51 -0.13
N ARG A 35 -9.22 -16.31 -0.75
CA ARG A 35 -8.86 -17.68 -1.13
C ARG A 35 -7.83 -17.72 -2.25
N VAL A 36 -8.00 -16.91 -3.29
CA VAL A 36 -7.06 -16.85 -4.42
C VAL A 36 -5.69 -16.36 -3.96
N SER A 37 -5.62 -15.35 -3.10
CA SER A 37 -4.35 -14.87 -2.53
C SER A 37 -3.64 -15.91 -1.67
N LEU A 38 -4.37 -16.66 -0.82
CA LEU A 38 -3.81 -17.79 -0.06
C LEU A 38 -3.30 -18.92 -0.98
N MET A 39 -3.99 -19.19 -2.09
CA MET A 39 -3.51 -20.15 -3.10
C MET A 39 -2.23 -19.66 -3.77
N ILE A 40 -2.12 -18.36 -4.08
CA ILE A 40 -0.89 -17.77 -4.62
C ILE A 40 0.25 -17.86 -3.59
N PHE A 41 -0.03 -17.65 -2.30
CA PHE A 41 0.96 -17.85 -1.24
C PHE A 41 1.46 -19.30 -1.17
N ALA A 42 0.54 -20.27 -1.19
CA ALA A 42 0.89 -21.69 -1.21
C ALA A 42 1.73 -22.04 -2.46
N TYR A 43 1.35 -21.50 -3.63
CA TYR A 43 2.10 -21.65 -4.87
C TYR A 43 3.54 -21.10 -4.74
N ILE A 44 3.71 -19.90 -4.18
CA ILE A 44 5.03 -19.30 -3.95
C ILE A 44 5.84 -20.18 -2.99
N LEU A 45 5.26 -20.66 -1.89
CA LEU A 45 5.97 -21.54 -0.93
C LEU A 45 6.41 -22.85 -1.59
N ILE A 46 5.49 -23.54 -2.27
CA ILE A 46 5.78 -24.85 -2.88
C ILE A 46 6.84 -24.69 -3.97
N THR A 47 6.77 -23.65 -4.80
CA THR A 47 7.81 -23.41 -5.82
C THR A 47 9.19 -23.15 -5.19
N GLN A 48 9.28 -22.50 -4.03
CA GLN A 48 10.56 -22.31 -3.35
C GLN A 48 11.11 -23.59 -2.70
N LEU A 49 10.25 -24.55 -2.34
CA LEU A 49 10.67 -25.83 -1.77
C LEU A 49 11.17 -26.83 -2.83
N ILE A 50 10.91 -26.58 -4.12
CA ILE A 50 11.41 -27.45 -5.19
C ILE A 50 12.95 -27.32 -5.28
N PRO A 51 13.71 -28.44 -5.24
CA PRO A 51 15.16 -28.39 -5.32
C PRO A 51 15.65 -27.76 -6.62
N LYS A 52 16.68 -26.91 -6.54
CA LYS A 52 17.33 -26.26 -7.71
C LYS A 52 17.69 -27.27 -8.81
N ILE A 53 18.09 -28.48 -8.43
CA ILE A 53 18.46 -29.58 -9.34
C ILE A 53 17.27 -30.08 -10.18
N MET A 54 16.05 -30.08 -9.63
CA MET A 54 14.85 -30.52 -10.38
C MET A 54 14.44 -29.52 -11.46
N TYR A 55 14.83 -28.25 -11.32
CA TYR A 55 14.64 -27.25 -12.36
C TYR A 55 15.54 -27.48 -13.58
N TYR A 56 16.64 -28.22 -13.47
CA TYR A 56 17.47 -28.53 -14.63
C TYR A 56 16.89 -29.63 -15.52
N ILE A 57 16.09 -30.54 -14.94
CA ILE A 57 15.64 -31.75 -15.64
C ILE A 57 14.31 -31.51 -16.36
N ILE A 58 13.33 -30.86 -15.71
CA ILE A 58 12.04 -30.48 -16.33
C ILE A 58 11.46 -29.21 -15.65
N PRO A 59 12.01 -28.00 -15.92
CA PRO A 59 11.58 -26.77 -15.25
C PRO A 59 10.15 -26.34 -15.64
N TYR A 60 9.79 -26.53 -16.91
CA TYR A 60 8.59 -25.91 -17.50
C TYR A 60 7.31 -26.71 -17.23
N LEU A 61 7.42 -28.03 -17.26
CA LEU A 61 6.30 -28.94 -17.00
C LEU A 61 5.97 -28.93 -15.51
N ASN A 62 6.94 -28.83 -14.60
CA ASN A 62 6.68 -28.79 -13.16
C ASN A 62 6.08 -27.46 -12.69
N ILE A 63 6.62 -26.30 -13.11
CA ILE A 63 6.05 -25.00 -12.68
C ILE A 63 4.68 -24.77 -13.33
N GLY A 64 4.55 -25.05 -14.64
CA GLY A 64 3.30 -24.88 -15.37
C GLY A 64 2.22 -25.87 -14.99
N SER A 65 2.55 -27.15 -14.81
CA SER A 65 1.57 -28.12 -14.29
C SER A 65 1.16 -27.78 -12.86
N LEU A 66 2.09 -27.35 -12.00
CA LEU A 66 1.75 -26.96 -10.64
C LEU A 66 0.83 -25.73 -10.62
N PHE A 67 1.05 -24.76 -11.51
CA PHE A 67 0.13 -23.65 -11.69
C PHE A 67 -1.25 -24.09 -12.18
N ILE A 68 -1.32 -24.94 -13.21
CA ILE A 68 -2.58 -25.47 -13.76
C ILE A 68 -3.33 -26.25 -12.68
N VAL A 69 -2.64 -27.11 -11.93
CA VAL A 69 -3.20 -27.86 -10.81
C VAL A 69 -3.75 -26.89 -9.76
N MET A 70 -3.02 -25.84 -9.41
CA MET A 70 -3.51 -24.81 -8.49
C MET A 70 -4.76 -24.11 -9.02
N CYS A 71 -4.84 -23.77 -10.31
CA CYS A 71 -6.05 -23.16 -10.88
C CYS A 71 -7.25 -24.10 -10.92
N LEU A 72 -7.02 -25.42 -10.93
CA LEU A 72 -8.06 -26.45 -10.95
C LEU A 72 -8.50 -26.90 -9.55
N ILE A 73 -7.72 -26.61 -8.51
CA ILE A 73 -8.08 -26.94 -7.12
C ILE A 73 -9.36 -26.19 -6.72
N PRO A 74 -10.33 -26.88 -6.08
CA PRO A 74 -11.54 -26.25 -5.60
C PRO A 74 -11.23 -25.30 -4.44
N MET A 75 -11.86 -24.12 -4.44
CA MET A 75 -11.62 -23.09 -3.42
C MET A 75 -12.06 -23.50 -2.02
N ASN A 76 -12.90 -24.53 -1.90
CA ASN A 76 -13.30 -25.12 -0.61
C ASN A 76 -12.15 -25.84 0.12
N LEU A 77 -11.02 -26.12 -0.55
CA LEU A 77 -9.86 -26.74 0.10
C LEU A 77 -9.29 -25.86 1.22
N ILE A 78 -9.42 -24.53 1.09
CA ILE A 78 -8.97 -23.60 2.12
C ILE A 78 -10.04 -23.52 3.22
N PRO A 79 -9.73 -23.95 4.44
CA PRO A 79 -10.71 -23.99 5.52
C PRO A 79 -11.08 -22.56 5.95
N TYR A 80 -12.35 -22.33 6.26
CA TYR A 80 -12.87 -21.02 6.66
C TYR A 80 -12.09 -20.36 7.82
N PRO A 81 -11.65 -21.07 8.88
CA PRO A 81 -10.84 -20.46 9.94
C PRO A 81 -9.55 -19.80 9.45
N VAL A 82 -8.90 -20.35 8.43
CA VAL A 82 -7.67 -19.76 7.84
C VAL A 82 -8.00 -18.49 7.06
N VAL A 83 -9.07 -18.52 6.27
CA VAL A 83 -9.56 -17.34 5.54
C VAL A 83 -9.94 -16.22 6.51
N TRP A 84 -10.65 -16.56 7.59
CA TRP A 84 -11.06 -15.61 8.62
C TRP A 84 -9.87 -14.99 9.34
N LEU A 85 -8.89 -15.80 9.76
CA LEU A 85 -7.68 -15.30 10.41
C LEU A 85 -6.90 -14.36 9.48
N TYR A 86 -6.80 -14.74 8.21
CA TYR A 86 -6.11 -13.93 7.20
C TYR A 86 -6.82 -12.60 6.95
N ASP A 87 -8.15 -12.60 6.82
CA ASP A 87 -8.96 -11.37 6.73
C ASP A 87 -8.70 -10.44 7.93
N LYS A 88 -8.76 -10.96 9.16
CA LYS A 88 -8.48 -10.16 10.36
C LYS A 88 -7.06 -9.61 10.39
N LEU A 89 -6.07 -10.39 10.00
CA LEU A 89 -4.69 -9.95 9.92
C LEU A 89 -4.53 -8.78 8.93
N LEU A 90 -5.16 -8.87 7.75
CA LEU A 90 -5.15 -7.79 6.76
C LEU A 90 -5.80 -6.52 7.32
N TRP A 91 -6.94 -6.64 8.00
CA TRP A 91 -7.62 -5.51 8.64
C TRP A 91 -6.78 -4.81 9.69
N TYR A 92 -6.13 -5.55 10.59
CA TYR A 92 -5.30 -4.96 11.64
C TYR A 92 -3.98 -4.39 11.09
N SER A 93 -3.48 -4.93 9.97
CA SER A 93 -2.26 -4.43 9.33
C SER A 93 -2.45 -3.08 8.64
N ASP A 94 -3.66 -2.75 8.18
CA ASP A 94 -3.93 -1.53 7.42
C ASP A 94 -3.67 -0.23 8.20
N PRO A 95 -4.23 0.00 9.41
CA PRO A 95 -3.93 1.22 10.16
C PRO A 95 -2.45 1.31 10.54
N LEU A 96 -1.81 0.17 10.83
CA LEU A 96 -0.38 0.12 11.16
C LEU A 96 0.48 0.53 9.96
N LEU A 97 0.22 -0.03 8.78
CA LEU A 97 0.96 0.29 7.56
C LEU A 97 0.74 1.74 7.14
N GLN A 98 -0.48 2.25 7.23
CA GLN A 98 -0.75 3.66 6.95
C GLN A 98 0.04 4.60 7.88
N LEU A 99 0.19 4.27 9.16
CA LEU A 99 1.02 5.04 10.08
C LEU A 99 2.51 4.98 9.70
N ILE A 100 3.02 3.78 9.37
CA ILE A 100 4.42 3.61 8.98
C ILE A 100 4.72 4.33 7.67
N GLU A 101 3.83 4.28 6.69
CA GLU A 101 3.95 4.95 5.39
C GLU A 101 4.15 6.45 5.56
N VAL A 102 3.34 7.09 6.41
CA VAL A 102 3.43 8.54 6.62
C VAL A 102 4.70 8.92 7.36
N ILE A 103 5.09 8.15 8.39
CA ILE A 103 6.34 8.35 9.11
C ILE A 103 7.54 8.19 8.17
N LEU A 104 7.51 7.21 7.28
CA LEU A 104 8.58 6.90 6.36
C LEU A 104 8.68 7.93 5.23
N ALA A 105 7.56 8.38 4.69
CA ALA A 105 7.52 9.48 3.72
C ALA A 105 8.07 10.77 4.33
N LEU A 106 7.69 11.08 5.58
CA LEU A 106 8.21 12.25 6.29
C LEU A 106 9.71 12.14 6.56
N ASN A 107 10.19 10.99 7.03
CA ASN A 107 11.63 10.75 7.21
C ASN A 107 12.42 10.90 5.90
N PHE A 108 11.87 10.40 4.79
CA PHE A 108 12.49 10.54 3.47
C PHE A 108 12.61 12.01 3.07
N VAL A 109 11.53 12.79 3.19
CA VAL A 109 11.55 14.22 2.84
C VAL A 109 12.52 14.99 3.74
N MET A 110 12.52 14.73 5.05
CA MET A 110 13.46 15.37 5.98
C MET A 110 14.92 15.01 5.66
N HIS A 111 15.18 13.77 5.22
CA HIS A 111 16.52 13.37 4.80
C HIS A 111 16.96 14.12 3.52
N CYS A 112 16.10 14.14 2.50
CA CYS A 112 16.36 14.87 1.27
C CYS A 112 16.54 16.38 1.52
N SER A 113 15.74 16.96 2.40
CA SER A 113 15.80 18.35 2.82
C SER A 113 17.13 18.66 3.53
N LYS A 114 17.57 17.79 4.46
CA LYS A 114 18.87 17.92 5.12
C LYS A 114 20.02 17.84 4.12
N ARG A 115 20.04 16.83 3.25
CA ARG A 115 21.08 16.66 2.22
C ARG A 115 21.12 17.84 1.25
N ALA A 116 19.97 18.38 0.87
CA ALA A 116 19.90 19.57 0.04
C ALA A 116 20.47 20.80 0.78
N THR A 117 20.24 20.93 2.09
CA THR A 117 20.79 22.01 2.92
C THR A 117 22.31 21.88 3.06
N GLU A 118 22.83 20.67 3.29
CA GLU A 118 24.28 20.39 3.31
C GLU A 118 24.92 20.76 1.96
N MET A 119 24.30 20.40 0.84
CA MET A 119 24.80 20.75 -0.50
C MET A 119 24.76 22.25 -0.80
N ILE A 120 23.85 23.00 -0.17
CA ILE A 120 23.79 24.47 -0.26
C ILE A 120 24.96 25.11 0.51
N GLU A 121 25.29 24.56 1.68
CA GLU A 121 26.38 25.05 2.53
C GLU A 121 27.76 24.70 1.97
N GLU A 122 27.91 23.51 1.38
CA GLU A 122 29.19 23.02 0.85
C GLU A 122 29.54 23.58 -0.55
N ASN A 123 28.55 23.82 -1.42
CA ASN A 123 28.78 24.22 -2.82
C ASN A 123 28.08 25.55 -3.17
N GLU A 124 28.72 26.68 -2.85
CA GLU A 124 28.18 28.03 -3.11
C GLU A 124 27.80 28.28 -4.59
N GLU A 125 28.54 27.73 -5.55
CA GLU A 125 28.27 27.91 -6.98
C GLU A 125 26.98 27.19 -7.45
N GLU A 126 26.64 26.06 -6.83
CA GLU A 126 25.44 25.27 -7.15
C GLU A 126 24.28 25.46 -6.17
N ALA A 127 24.50 26.22 -5.08
CA ALA A 127 23.53 26.47 -4.02
C ALA A 127 22.17 26.95 -4.56
N TRP A 128 22.16 27.76 -5.61
CA TRP A 128 20.91 28.26 -6.22
C TRP A 128 20.03 27.13 -6.77
N LYS A 129 20.60 26.03 -7.28
CA LYS A 129 19.85 24.90 -7.83
C LYS A 129 19.06 24.20 -6.72
N TRP A 130 19.72 23.94 -5.60
CA TRP A 130 19.13 23.28 -4.43
C TRP A 130 18.11 24.18 -3.72
N LYS A 131 18.39 25.48 -3.58
CA LYS A 131 17.41 26.45 -3.06
C LYS A 131 16.15 26.52 -3.94
N MET A 132 16.33 26.55 -5.26
CA MET A 132 15.20 26.53 -6.20
C MET A 132 14.41 25.22 -6.10
N LEU A 133 15.09 24.07 -5.98
CA LEU A 133 14.43 22.78 -5.80
C LEU A 133 13.55 22.74 -4.54
N LEU A 134 14.09 23.15 -3.39
CA LEU A 134 13.35 23.21 -2.12
C LEU A 134 12.17 24.19 -2.18
N THR A 135 12.36 25.34 -2.85
CA THR A 135 11.31 26.35 -3.02
C THR A 135 10.20 25.86 -3.94
N VAL A 136 10.54 25.24 -5.08
CA VAL A 136 9.54 24.69 -6.01
C VAL A 136 8.78 23.54 -5.37
N PHE A 137 9.46 22.66 -4.63
CA PHE A 137 8.81 21.57 -3.90
C PHE A 137 7.84 22.09 -2.83
N SER A 138 8.27 23.04 -1.99
CA SER A 138 7.39 23.63 -0.97
C SER A 138 6.20 24.37 -1.57
N ALA A 139 6.40 25.15 -2.64
CA ALA A 139 5.34 25.81 -3.38
C ALA A 139 4.34 24.80 -3.97
N PHE A 140 4.82 23.70 -4.53
CA PHE A 140 3.98 22.62 -5.03
C PHE A 140 3.15 21.98 -3.90
N CYS A 141 3.75 21.69 -2.75
CA CYS A 141 3.03 21.14 -1.60
C CYS A 141 1.92 22.07 -1.11
N TYR A 142 2.19 23.37 -0.98
CA TYR A 142 1.16 24.34 -0.59
C TYR A 142 0.08 24.52 -1.65
N ALA A 143 0.43 24.53 -2.94
CA ALA A 143 -0.57 24.60 -4.02
C ALA A 143 -1.50 23.38 -4.01
N MET A 144 -0.95 22.18 -3.83
CA MET A 144 -1.73 20.95 -3.66
C MET A 144 -2.60 21.00 -2.42
N MET A 145 -2.06 21.47 -1.29
CA MET A 145 -2.82 21.64 -0.04
C MET A 145 -4.02 22.56 -0.24
N VAL A 146 -3.85 23.69 -0.92
CA VAL A 146 -4.94 24.63 -1.23
C VAL A 146 -5.96 24.00 -2.18
N SER A 147 -5.52 23.29 -3.22
CA SER A 147 -6.41 22.61 -4.16
C SER A 147 -7.30 21.56 -3.47
N LEU A 148 -6.70 20.72 -2.62
CA LEU A 148 -7.43 19.73 -1.83
C LEU A 148 -8.35 20.40 -0.80
N GLY A 149 -7.85 21.44 -0.11
CA GLY A 149 -8.63 22.21 0.85
C GLY A 149 -9.86 22.88 0.24
N LEU A 150 -9.76 23.43 -0.98
CA LEU A 150 -10.89 23.99 -1.72
C LEU A 150 -11.94 22.94 -2.09
N THR A 151 -11.50 21.71 -2.40
CA THR A 151 -12.38 20.59 -2.71
C THR A 151 -13.15 20.15 -1.45
N ILE A 152 -12.45 20.04 -0.32
CA ILE A 152 -13.05 19.73 0.98
C ILE A 152 -14.02 20.84 1.42
N TYR A 153 -13.66 22.11 1.19
CA TYR A 153 -14.52 23.25 1.55
C TYR A 153 -15.85 23.26 0.79
N LYS A 154 -15.83 22.92 -0.50
CA LYS A 154 -17.03 22.96 -1.36
C LYS A 154 -17.98 21.79 -1.11
N GLU A 155 -17.43 20.62 -0.85
CA GLU A 155 -18.18 19.35 -0.90
C GLU A 155 -18.19 18.61 0.43
N GLY A 156 -17.36 19.01 1.40
CA GLY A 156 -17.20 18.31 2.66
C GLY A 156 -18.29 18.58 3.69
N SER A 157 -18.40 17.68 4.67
CA SER A 157 -19.31 17.82 5.79
C SER A 157 -18.86 18.88 6.81
N ASN A 158 -19.75 19.33 7.69
CA ASN A 158 -19.42 20.30 8.74
C ASN A 158 -18.26 19.83 9.64
N TYR A 159 -18.17 18.52 9.93
CA TYR A 159 -17.06 17.96 10.72
C TYR A 159 -15.74 18.00 9.97
N GLN A 160 -15.76 17.71 8.66
CA GLN A 160 -14.58 17.81 7.80
C GLN A 160 -14.10 19.26 7.68
N PHE A 161 -15.02 20.23 7.68
CA PHE A 161 -14.68 21.66 7.73
C PHE A 161 -13.97 22.05 9.03
N TRP A 162 -14.42 21.57 10.19
CA TRP A 162 -13.72 21.80 11.46
C TRP A 162 -12.32 21.16 11.49
N LEU A 163 -12.17 19.96 10.92
CA LEU A 163 -10.87 19.30 10.78
C LEU A 163 -9.95 20.05 9.81
N LEU A 164 -10.50 20.59 8.72
CA LEU A 164 -9.78 21.45 7.80
C LEU A 164 -9.23 22.69 8.52
N LEU A 165 -10.07 23.36 9.33
CA LEU A 165 -9.66 24.50 10.14
C LEU A 165 -8.56 24.10 11.14
N PHE A 166 -8.70 22.94 11.79
CA PHE A 166 -7.67 22.40 12.69
C PHE A 166 -6.33 22.15 11.98
N VAL A 167 -6.34 21.58 10.76
CA VAL A 167 -5.11 21.36 9.98
C VAL A 167 -4.47 22.67 9.53
N ILE A 168 -5.26 23.67 9.14
CA ILE A 168 -4.74 25.00 8.80
C ILE A 168 -4.11 25.66 10.03
N CYS A 169 -4.80 25.65 11.17
CA CYS A 169 -4.30 26.22 12.42
C CYS A 169 -3.04 25.51 12.90
N SER A 170 -3.01 24.18 12.92
CA SER A 170 -1.82 23.41 13.32
C SER A 170 -0.64 23.62 12.37
N SER A 171 -0.88 23.69 11.07
CA SER A 171 0.15 24.02 10.07
C SER A 171 0.75 25.42 10.30
N PHE A 172 -0.08 26.42 10.60
CA PHE A 172 0.39 27.76 10.91
C PHE A 172 1.19 27.79 12.21
N MET A 173 0.75 27.06 13.24
CA MET A 173 1.47 26.93 14.51
C MET A 173 2.82 26.24 14.34
N LEU A 174 2.89 25.19 13.52
CA LEU A 174 4.14 24.51 13.18
C LEU A 174 5.09 25.41 12.41
N ALA A 175 4.59 26.13 11.40
CA ALA A 175 5.39 27.09 10.64
C ALA A 175 5.95 28.19 11.55
N ALA A 176 5.11 28.77 12.43
CA ALA A 176 5.51 29.78 13.39
C ALA A 176 6.53 29.24 14.40
N HIS A 177 6.31 28.05 14.95
CA HIS A 177 7.24 27.40 15.88
C HIS A 177 8.61 27.17 15.23
N ASN A 178 8.62 26.67 13.99
CA ASN A 178 9.85 26.41 13.26
C ASN A 178 10.60 27.70 12.90
N MET A 179 9.90 28.73 12.45
CA MET A 179 10.50 30.05 12.20
C MET A 179 11.10 30.68 13.47
N MET A 180 10.54 30.39 14.65
CA MET A 180 11.06 30.90 15.91
C MET A 180 12.27 30.12 16.45
N TRP A 181 12.35 28.82 16.19
CA TRP A 181 13.35 27.94 16.83
C TRP A 181 14.56 27.65 15.94
N MET A 182 14.36 27.43 14.63
CA MET A 182 15.39 26.90 13.74
C MET A 182 15.39 27.69 12.42
N SER A 183 16.35 28.61 12.26
CA SER A 183 16.45 29.46 11.05
C SER A 183 17.09 28.74 9.84
N GLN A 184 16.87 27.43 9.66
CA GLN A 184 17.47 26.67 8.56
C GLN A 184 16.54 26.58 7.35
N GLU A 185 17.10 26.79 6.15
CA GLU A 185 16.35 26.91 4.88
C GLU A 185 15.58 25.63 4.49
N GLY A 186 16.07 24.44 4.86
CA GLY A 186 15.40 23.16 4.57
C GLY A 186 14.05 22.97 5.28
N ILE A 187 13.87 23.63 6.43
CA ILE A 187 12.73 23.39 7.33
C ILE A 187 11.39 23.84 6.71
N VAL A 188 11.42 24.81 5.80
CA VAL A 188 10.21 25.30 5.10
C VAL A 188 9.60 24.19 4.23
N SER A 189 10.45 23.37 3.60
CA SER A 189 10.00 22.26 2.75
C SER A 189 9.36 21.12 3.54
N ASP A 190 9.90 20.84 4.73
CA ASP A 190 9.38 19.80 5.61
C ASP A 190 7.99 20.18 6.17
N VAL A 191 7.82 21.43 6.60
CA VAL A 191 6.51 21.93 7.09
C VAL A 191 5.46 21.86 5.97
N ALA A 192 5.81 22.30 4.76
CA ALA A 192 4.91 22.24 3.62
C ALA A 192 4.44 20.81 3.34
N PHE A 193 5.36 19.84 3.44
CA PHE A 193 5.04 18.42 3.27
C PHE A 193 4.18 17.85 4.40
N VAL A 194 4.47 18.18 5.67
CA VAL A 194 3.65 17.76 6.83
C VAL A 194 2.22 18.29 6.72
N SER A 195 2.06 19.54 6.32
CA SER A 195 0.76 20.16 6.05
C SER A 195 0.03 19.46 4.90
N LEU A 196 0.73 19.14 3.81
CA LEU A 196 0.17 18.38 2.70
C LEU A 196 -0.29 16.98 3.14
N CYS A 197 0.53 16.23 3.88
CA CYS A 197 0.18 14.90 4.40
C CYS A 197 -1.08 14.95 5.28
N SER A 198 -1.17 15.95 6.15
CA SER A 198 -2.35 16.17 7.00
C SER A 198 -3.59 16.50 6.17
N MET A 199 -3.45 17.30 5.11
CA MET A 199 -4.54 17.62 4.18
C MET A 199 -4.98 16.40 3.36
N VAL A 200 -4.04 15.60 2.87
CA VAL A 200 -4.32 14.35 2.14
C VAL A 200 -5.09 13.37 3.03
N ALA A 201 -4.77 13.27 4.32
CA ALA A 201 -5.52 12.43 5.25
C ALA A 201 -6.99 12.88 5.40
N ILE A 202 -7.26 14.19 5.44
CA ILE A 202 -8.65 14.71 5.44
C ILE A 202 -9.33 14.46 4.10
N TYR A 203 -8.64 14.67 2.99
CA TYR A 203 -9.20 14.44 1.66
C TYR A 203 -9.60 12.97 1.47
N VAL A 204 -8.73 12.03 1.85
CA VAL A 204 -9.05 10.60 1.81
C VAL A 204 -10.19 10.27 2.76
N MET A 205 -10.25 10.87 3.95
CA MET A 205 -11.38 10.70 4.87
C MET A 205 -12.70 11.15 4.23
N LYS A 206 -12.70 12.27 3.48
CA LYS A 206 -13.89 12.70 2.75
C LYS A 206 -14.34 11.65 1.73
N GLU A 207 -13.43 11.17 0.89
CA GLU A 207 -13.75 10.13 -0.10
C GLU A 207 -14.25 8.85 0.56
N GLU A 208 -13.66 8.43 1.69
CA GLU A 208 -14.12 7.28 2.47
C GLU A 208 -15.54 7.50 3.02
N THR A 209 -15.82 8.68 3.57
CA THR A 209 -17.16 9.05 4.06
C THR A 209 -18.18 9.10 2.94
N ASP A 210 -17.84 9.65 1.77
CA ASP A 210 -18.73 9.73 0.62
C ASP A 210 -19.12 8.32 0.12
N LEU A 211 -18.17 7.39 0.12
CA LEU A 211 -18.40 5.98 -0.22
C LEU A 211 -19.24 5.22 0.83
N LEU A 212 -19.12 5.58 2.10
CA LEU A 212 -19.97 5.01 3.15
C LEU A 212 -21.42 5.46 3.01
N HIS A 213 -21.65 6.73 2.65
CA HIS A 213 -22.99 7.27 2.44
C HIS A 213 -23.62 6.81 1.12
N HIS A 214 -22.79 6.56 0.09
CA HIS A 214 -23.24 6.14 -1.24
C HIS A 214 -22.49 4.87 -1.69
N PRO A 215 -22.80 3.70 -1.09
CA PRO A 215 -22.15 2.46 -1.47
C PRO A 215 -22.53 2.04 -2.90
N LEU A 216 -21.58 1.42 -3.59
CA LEU A 216 -21.81 0.82 -4.90
C LEU A 216 -22.71 -0.41 -4.78
N GLU A 217 -23.62 -0.56 -5.74
CA GLU A 217 -24.47 -1.74 -5.84
C GLU A 217 -23.61 -3.00 -6.05
N THR A 218 -23.87 -4.03 -5.23
CA THR A 218 -23.12 -5.29 -5.30
C THR A 218 -23.74 -6.24 -6.32
N PRO A 219 -22.93 -6.87 -7.19
CA PRO A 219 -23.42 -7.91 -8.08
C PRO A 219 -24.04 -9.08 -7.31
N SER A 220 -25.21 -9.52 -7.78
CA SER A 220 -25.93 -10.67 -7.19
C SER A 220 -25.11 -11.97 -7.16
N SER A 221 -24.09 -12.08 -8.01
CA SER A 221 -23.11 -13.18 -8.06
C SER A 221 -22.28 -13.33 -6.79
N TRP A 222 -22.06 -12.25 -6.02
CA TRP A 222 -21.31 -12.31 -4.75
C TRP A 222 -21.97 -13.22 -3.72
N ARG A 223 -23.31 -13.29 -3.70
CA ARG A 223 -24.06 -14.12 -2.73
C ARG A 223 -24.28 -15.56 -3.20
N ARG A 224 -24.13 -15.82 -4.50
CA ARG A 224 -24.48 -17.10 -5.14
C ARG A 224 -23.29 -17.92 -5.61
N TYR A 225 -22.07 -17.48 -5.31
CA TYR A 225 -20.88 -18.21 -5.72
C TYR A 225 -20.81 -19.60 -5.05
N ASN A 226 -20.61 -20.64 -5.87
CA ASN A 226 -20.49 -22.01 -5.40
C ASN A 226 -19.04 -22.29 -4.96
N ARG A 227 -18.82 -22.50 -3.66
CA ARG A 227 -17.48 -22.74 -3.07
C ARG A 227 -16.74 -23.96 -3.62
N ALA A 228 -17.45 -24.90 -4.25
CA ALA A 228 -16.85 -26.05 -4.92
C ALA A 228 -16.18 -25.71 -6.26
N GLN A 229 -16.40 -24.51 -6.81
CA GLN A 229 -15.79 -24.07 -8.05
C GLN A 229 -14.27 -23.83 -7.88
N SER A 230 -13.53 -24.11 -8.94
CA SER A 230 -12.09 -23.82 -9.07
C SER A 230 -11.88 -22.42 -9.66
N VAL A 231 -10.68 -21.87 -9.49
CA VAL A 231 -10.30 -20.54 -10.03
C VAL A 231 -10.53 -20.50 -11.55
N PHE A 232 -10.19 -21.57 -12.26
CA PHE A 232 -10.43 -21.68 -13.69
C PHE A 232 -11.92 -21.63 -14.06
N SER A 233 -12.77 -22.39 -13.35
CA SER A 233 -14.21 -22.38 -13.59
C SER A 233 -14.84 -21.02 -13.29
N LEU A 234 -14.29 -20.28 -12.32
CA LEU A 234 -14.71 -18.93 -11.99
C LEU A 234 -14.29 -17.92 -13.07
N GLY A 235 -13.09 -18.07 -13.66
CA GLY A 235 -12.68 -17.29 -14.83
C GLY A 235 -13.62 -17.49 -16.03
N LEU A 236 -14.02 -18.74 -16.32
CA LEU A 236 -15.01 -19.03 -17.36
C LEU A 236 -16.39 -18.45 -17.03
N ALA A 237 -16.79 -18.44 -15.76
CA ALA A 237 -18.05 -17.82 -15.34
C ALA A 237 -18.04 -16.30 -15.56
N ILE A 238 -16.91 -15.63 -15.32
CA ILE A 238 -16.74 -14.18 -15.57
C ILE A 238 -16.89 -13.87 -17.05
N ILE A 239 -16.27 -14.66 -17.93
CA ILE A 239 -16.38 -14.48 -19.39
C ILE A 239 -17.83 -14.62 -19.86
N ASN A 240 -18.59 -15.54 -19.26
CA ASN A 240 -19.99 -15.80 -19.60
C ASN A 240 -20.99 -14.93 -18.80
N THR A 241 -20.53 -13.87 -18.13
CA THR A 241 -21.38 -13.02 -17.29
C THR A 241 -22.24 -12.06 -18.14
N THR A 242 -23.39 -11.67 -17.60
CA THR A 242 -24.30 -10.71 -18.26
C THR A 242 -23.71 -9.30 -18.29
N VAL A 243 -24.07 -8.52 -19.31
CA VAL A 243 -23.58 -7.14 -19.52
C VAL A 243 -23.83 -6.24 -18.31
N GLY A 244 -24.96 -6.39 -17.62
CA GLY A 244 -25.29 -5.58 -16.43
C GLY A 244 -24.38 -5.87 -15.23
N ASN A 245 -24.05 -7.15 -14.97
CA ASN A 245 -23.10 -7.50 -13.92
C ASN A 245 -21.67 -7.07 -14.30
N ALA A 246 -21.33 -7.14 -15.59
CA ALA A 246 -20.04 -6.64 -16.09
C ALA A 246 -19.91 -5.12 -15.93
N SER A 247 -20.97 -4.34 -16.21
CA SER A 247 -20.92 -2.87 -16.00
C SER A 247 -20.73 -2.50 -14.54
N LEU A 248 -21.38 -3.22 -13.61
CA LEU A 248 -21.16 -3.02 -12.18
C LEU A 248 -19.71 -3.35 -11.78
N ALA A 249 -19.19 -4.50 -12.23
CA ALA A 249 -17.81 -4.90 -11.96
C ALA A 249 -16.78 -3.90 -12.51
N VAL A 250 -17.03 -3.30 -13.68
CA VAL A 250 -16.18 -2.26 -14.27
C VAL A 250 -16.14 -1.01 -13.39
N GLN A 251 -17.25 -0.61 -12.75
CA GLN A 251 -17.24 0.53 -11.82
C GLN A 251 -16.29 0.30 -10.63
N PHE A 252 -16.24 -0.92 -10.10
CA PHE A 252 -15.25 -1.28 -9.08
C PHE A 252 -13.82 -1.24 -9.62
N LEU A 253 -13.58 -1.76 -10.82
CA LEU A 253 -12.26 -1.79 -11.44
C LEU A 253 -11.71 -0.39 -11.77
N LEU A 254 -12.57 0.53 -12.20
CA LEU A 254 -12.15 1.90 -12.50
C LEU A 254 -11.56 2.62 -11.26
N LYS A 255 -12.00 2.26 -10.05
CA LYS A 255 -11.43 2.81 -8.80
C LYS A 255 -9.99 2.37 -8.57
N TYR A 256 -9.59 1.18 -9.03
CA TYR A 256 -8.19 0.72 -8.99
C TYR A 256 -7.26 1.51 -9.91
N LEU A 257 -7.82 2.05 -11.00
CA LEU A 257 -7.08 2.84 -11.98
C LEU A 257 -6.98 4.32 -11.57
N SER A 258 -7.49 4.69 -10.38
CA SER A 258 -7.31 6.04 -9.84
C SER A 258 -5.80 6.33 -9.63
N PRO A 259 -5.29 7.47 -10.11
CA PRO A 259 -3.89 7.85 -9.91
C PRO A 259 -3.48 7.85 -8.42
N MET A 260 -4.37 8.30 -7.53
CA MET A 260 -4.11 8.30 -6.09
C MET A 260 -3.95 6.88 -5.53
N PHE A 261 -4.76 5.93 -6.01
CA PHE A 261 -4.65 4.54 -5.60
C PHE A 261 -3.31 3.93 -6.04
N LEU A 262 -2.86 4.20 -7.27
CA LEU A 262 -1.58 3.71 -7.78
C LEU A 262 -0.37 4.31 -7.03
N VAL A 263 -0.44 5.59 -6.67
CA VAL A 263 0.59 6.25 -5.86
C VAL A 263 0.64 5.63 -4.46
N LEU A 264 -0.51 5.49 -3.79
CA LEU A 264 -0.59 4.87 -2.46
C LEU A 264 -0.10 3.42 -2.49
N LEU A 265 -0.43 2.67 -3.54
CA LEU A 265 0.03 1.31 -3.74
C LEU A 265 1.57 1.22 -3.85
N SER A 266 2.18 2.18 -4.54
CA SER A 266 3.63 2.28 -4.69
C SER A 266 4.31 2.62 -3.35
N VAL A 267 3.76 3.59 -2.61
CA VAL A 267 4.24 3.97 -1.27
C VAL A 267 4.11 2.82 -0.28
N ARG A 268 3.01 2.06 -0.36
CA ARG A 268 2.77 0.88 0.48
C ARG A 268 3.77 -0.23 0.19
N LEU A 269 4.01 -0.54 -1.08
CA LEU A 269 5.02 -1.53 -1.46
C LEU A 269 6.40 -1.15 -0.91
N TYR A 270 6.81 0.10 -1.13
CA TYR A 270 8.07 0.61 -0.62
C TYR A 270 8.17 0.51 0.91
N SER A 271 7.10 0.85 1.63
CA SER A 271 7.06 0.81 3.09
C SER A 271 7.17 -0.62 3.64
N ILE A 272 6.45 -1.58 3.04
CA ILE A 272 6.55 -3.00 3.43
C ILE A 272 7.96 -3.52 3.20
N LEU A 273 8.56 -3.22 2.04
CA LEU A 273 9.93 -3.64 1.73
C LEU A 273 10.95 -3.03 2.69
N PHE A 274 10.79 -1.77 3.07
CA PHE A 274 11.64 -1.11 4.04
C PHE A 274 11.56 -1.76 5.43
N ILE A 275 10.35 -2.02 5.93
CA ILE A 275 10.13 -2.68 7.23
C ILE A 275 10.82 -4.03 7.23
N ILE A 276 10.60 -4.82 6.19
CA ILE A 276 11.19 -6.14 6.04
C ILE A 276 12.71 -6.07 6.05
N HIS A 277 13.30 -5.17 5.26
CA HIS A 277 14.75 -5.01 5.22
C HIS A 277 15.32 -4.63 6.60
N ARG A 278 14.67 -3.70 7.31
CA ARG A 278 15.06 -3.32 8.68
C ARG A 278 14.97 -4.48 9.66
N VAL A 279 13.92 -5.28 9.57
CA VAL A 279 13.73 -6.46 10.40
C VAL A 279 14.84 -7.47 10.12
N ILE A 280 15.11 -7.79 8.86
CA ILE A 280 16.19 -8.71 8.46
C ILE A 280 17.54 -8.21 8.96
N LYS A 281 17.90 -6.94 8.72
CA LYS A 281 19.18 -6.35 9.17
C LYS A 281 19.34 -6.38 10.69
N LYS A 282 18.26 -6.26 11.46
CA LYS A 282 18.28 -6.36 12.92
C LYS A 282 18.46 -7.80 13.41
N PHE A 283 17.99 -8.79 12.64
CA PHE A 283 18.18 -10.20 12.93
C PHE A 283 19.53 -10.74 12.41
N GLU A 284 20.11 -10.15 11.37
CA GLU A 284 21.43 -10.47 10.79
C GLU A 284 22.59 -9.74 11.52
N LEU A 285 22.48 -9.58 12.83
CA LEU A 285 23.59 -9.13 13.70
C LEU A 285 24.61 -10.26 13.86
N GLU A 286 25.28 -10.62 12.76
CA GLU A 286 26.59 -11.27 12.61
C GLU A 286 26.76 -11.72 11.13
N PRO A 287 27.46 -10.95 10.27
CA PRO A 287 27.92 -11.50 9.00
C PRO A 287 29.16 -12.35 9.28
N GLU A 288 28.97 -13.64 9.59
CA GLU A 288 30.04 -14.60 9.28
C GLU A 288 30.19 -14.63 7.76
N LYS A 289 31.19 -13.88 7.28
CA LYS A 289 31.82 -14.11 5.99
C LYS A 289 32.16 -15.60 5.89
N SER A 290 31.43 -16.36 5.09
CA SER A 290 31.92 -17.63 4.58
C SER A 290 31.39 -17.93 3.18
N PHE A 291 32.32 -17.75 2.25
CA PHE A 291 32.63 -18.60 1.09
C PHE A 291 31.62 -18.73 -0.07
N GLU A 292 32.16 -18.40 -1.25
CA GLU A 292 31.70 -18.70 -2.62
C GLU A 292 30.72 -17.69 -3.26
N GLU A 293 31.21 -16.46 -3.42
CA GLU A 293 31.14 -15.83 -4.74
C GLU A 293 31.98 -16.67 -5.72
N ASP A 294 31.48 -16.84 -6.94
CA ASP A 294 31.99 -17.69 -8.02
C ASP A 294 31.65 -19.18 -7.95
N VAL A 295 30.49 -19.54 -8.52
CA VAL A 295 30.37 -20.43 -9.70
C VAL A 295 28.88 -20.58 -10.04
N VAL A 296 28.50 -20.04 -11.21
CA VAL A 296 27.24 -20.28 -11.95
C VAL A 296 26.03 -19.43 -11.52
N SER A 297 26.04 -18.18 -11.97
CA SER A 297 24.85 -17.41 -12.32
C SER A 297 24.07 -18.07 -13.47
N VAL A 298 23.27 -19.11 -13.19
CA VAL A 298 22.33 -19.69 -14.16
C VAL A 298 20.90 -19.72 -13.59
N ALA A 299 20.23 -18.61 -13.87
CA ALA A 299 18.86 -18.44 -14.38
C ALA A 299 17.70 -19.35 -13.89
N LEU A 300 16.77 -18.66 -13.17
CA LEU A 300 15.30 -18.81 -13.05
C LEU A 300 14.75 -19.82 -12.02
N PRO A 301 13.76 -19.46 -11.17
CA PRO A 301 12.56 -18.67 -11.54
C PRO A 301 12.21 -17.52 -10.54
N TRP A 302 11.85 -16.34 -11.07
CA TRP A 302 11.40 -15.12 -10.36
C TRP A 302 12.50 -14.34 -9.61
N ARG A 303 13.17 -13.43 -10.31
CA ARG A 303 14.32 -12.59 -9.89
C ARG A 303 14.23 -11.85 -8.55
N SER A 304 13.06 -11.68 -7.93
CA SER A 304 12.92 -11.00 -6.63
C SER A 304 12.98 -11.98 -5.46
N PRO A 305 13.53 -11.60 -4.29
CA PRO A 305 13.48 -12.41 -3.06
C PRO A 305 12.06 -12.91 -2.77
N VAL A 306 11.93 -14.12 -2.22
CA VAL A 306 10.64 -14.74 -1.83
C VAL A 306 9.77 -13.76 -1.04
N ILE A 307 10.44 -13.01 -0.18
CA ILE A 307 9.85 -12.01 0.69
C ILE A 307 9.20 -10.85 -0.09
N VAL A 308 9.82 -10.41 -1.20
CA VAL A 308 9.24 -9.39 -2.09
C VAL A 308 7.96 -9.91 -2.74
N LYS A 309 7.91 -11.19 -3.14
CA LYS A 309 6.71 -11.79 -3.74
C LYS A 309 5.57 -11.84 -2.73
N PHE A 310 5.88 -12.23 -1.49
CA PHE A 310 4.89 -12.22 -0.41
C PHE A 310 4.40 -10.81 -0.10
N ALA A 311 5.30 -9.83 -0.04
CA ALA A 311 4.95 -8.43 0.16
C ALA A 311 4.00 -7.93 -0.93
N ILE A 312 4.26 -8.25 -2.20
CA ILE A 312 3.40 -7.83 -3.32
C ILE A 312 2.01 -8.48 -3.22
N VAL A 313 1.93 -9.80 -3.01
CA VAL A 313 0.64 -10.50 -2.88
C VAL A 313 -0.15 -9.96 -1.70
N PHE A 314 0.51 -9.78 -0.56
CA PHE A 314 -0.08 -9.21 0.63
C PHE A 314 -0.64 -7.81 0.36
N MET A 315 0.18 -6.93 -0.20
CA MET A 315 -0.17 -5.53 -0.49
C MET A 315 -1.32 -5.41 -1.49
N VAL A 316 -1.30 -6.17 -2.59
CA VAL A 316 -2.38 -6.17 -3.58
C VAL A 316 -3.67 -6.67 -2.95
N THR A 317 -3.61 -7.76 -2.17
CA THR A 317 -4.77 -8.35 -1.51
C THR A 317 -5.35 -7.39 -0.48
N GLN A 318 -4.52 -6.82 0.39
CA GLN A 318 -4.92 -5.85 1.40
C GLN A 318 -5.61 -4.64 0.78
N SER A 319 -4.95 -3.95 -0.16
CA SER A 319 -5.49 -2.77 -0.81
C SER A 319 -6.79 -3.07 -1.56
N THR A 320 -6.88 -4.25 -2.17
CA THR A 320 -8.09 -4.70 -2.85
C THR A 320 -9.23 -4.85 -1.84
N ILE A 321 -9.02 -5.64 -0.79
CA ILE A 321 -10.04 -5.94 0.21
C ILE A 321 -10.53 -4.66 0.92
N CYS A 322 -9.61 -3.78 1.32
CA CYS A 322 -9.96 -2.49 1.93
C CYS A 322 -10.88 -1.67 1.00
N LEU A 323 -10.54 -1.56 -0.29
CA LEU A 323 -11.37 -0.83 -1.26
C LEU A 323 -12.75 -1.48 -1.44
N PHE A 324 -12.81 -2.81 -1.48
CA PHE A 324 -14.08 -3.55 -1.64
C PHE A 324 -15.01 -3.36 -0.43
N TYR A 325 -14.47 -3.44 0.79
CA TYR A 325 -15.25 -3.20 2.00
C TYR A 325 -15.73 -1.75 2.08
N GLN A 326 -14.87 -0.77 1.75
CA GLN A 326 -15.24 0.64 1.69
C GLN A 326 -16.34 0.91 0.67
N CYS A 327 -16.29 0.27 -0.50
CA CYS A 327 -17.25 0.51 -1.57
C CYS A 327 -18.63 -0.12 -1.35
N THR A 328 -18.79 -1.09 -0.44
CA THR A 328 -20.00 -1.91 -0.38
C THR A 328 -20.82 -1.78 0.89
N SER A 329 -20.39 -0.91 1.81
CA SER A 329 -20.92 -0.76 3.18
C SER A 329 -21.10 -2.07 3.94
N LEU A 330 -20.58 -3.19 3.43
CA LEU A 330 -20.45 -4.47 4.12
C LEU A 330 -19.30 -4.28 5.11
N ALA A 331 -19.52 -3.45 6.13
CA ALA A 331 -18.60 -3.34 7.24
C ALA A 331 -18.32 -4.76 7.73
N ALA A 332 -17.03 -5.13 7.74
CA ALA A 332 -16.57 -6.34 8.42
C ALA A 332 -17.29 -6.39 9.76
N GLU A 333 -17.90 -7.54 10.07
CA GLU A 333 -18.79 -7.74 11.23
C GLU A 333 -18.38 -6.83 12.39
N PRO A 334 -19.27 -5.93 12.85
CA PRO A 334 -18.89 -4.91 13.80
C PRO A 334 -18.33 -5.62 15.02
N SER A 335 -17.02 -5.46 15.23
CA SER A 335 -16.42 -5.80 16.49
C SER A 335 -17.20 -5.05 17.58
N TRP A 336 -17.41 -5.66 18.73
CA TRP A 336 -18.01 -4.99 19.90
C TRP A 336 -17.40 -3.59 20.17
N TRP A 337 -16.11 -3.42 19.84
CA TRP A 337 -15.40 -2.16 19.89
C TRP A 337 -15.89 -1.12 18.86
N SER A 338 -16.05 -1.50 17.58
CA SER A 338 -16.57 -0.60 16.54
C SER A 338 -18.04 -0.22 16.80
N ALA A 339 -18.88 -1.16 17.23
CA ALA A 339 -20.28 -0.87 17.59
C ALA A 339 -20.43 0.11 18.77
N THR A 340 -19.44 0.16 19.67
CA THR A 340 -19.41 1.11 20.80
C THR A 340 -18.90 2.48 20.34
N LEU A 341 -17.89 2.50 19.47
CA LEU A 341 -17.36 3.73 18.87
C LEU A 341 -18.39 4.41 17.95
N ASP A 342 -19.16 3.65 17.16
CA ASP A 342 -20.20 4.18 16.26
C ASP A 342 -21.32 4.92 17.01
N LYS A 343 -21.48 4.67 18.32
CA LYS A 343 -22.46 5.38 19.17
C LYS A 343 -21.93 6.68 19.76
N ILE A 344 -20.61 6.82 19.88
CA ILE A 344 -19.96 7.95 20.56
C ILE A 344 -19.34 8.90 19.53
N TRP A 345 -18.94 8.37 18.37
CA TRP A 345 -18.19 9.08 17.35
C TRP A 345 -19.06 9.40 16.14
N PRO A 346 -18.95 10.60 15.54
CA PRO A 346 -19.67 10.93 14.32
C PRO A 346 -19.29 9.96 13.19
N GLN A 347 -20.28 9.47 12.45
CA GLN A 347 -20.09 8.54 11.31
C GLN A 347 -19.26 9.17 10.18
N ASP A 348 -19.18 10.51 10.14
CA ASP A 348 -18.41 11.28 9.17
C ASP A 348 -16.90 11.33 9.47
N ILE A 349 -16.45 10.75 10.58
CA ILE A 349 -15.06 10.85 11.04
C ILE A 349 -14.43 9.46 11.11
N VAL A 350 -13.43 9.23 10.26
CA VAL A 350 -12.62 8.02 10.30
C VAL A 350 -11.49 8.18 11.32
N LEU A 351 -11.60 7.50 12.47
CA LEU A 351 -10.66 7.63 13.60
C LEU A 351 -9.20 7.34 13.20
N GLY A 352 -8.98 6.40 12.27
CA GLY A 352 -7.64 6.11 11.74
C GLY A 352 -6.99 7.30 11.04
N ARG A 353 -7.78 8.15 10.37
CA ARG A 353 -7.31 9.36 9.66
C ARG A 353 -6.96 10.48 10.65
N ILE A 354 -7.72 10.62 11.73
CA ILE A 354 -7.36 11.53 12.83
C ILE A 354 -6.04 11.10 13.47
N LEU A 355 -5.90 9.79 13.76
CA LEU A 355 -4.67 9.27 14.36
C LEU A 355 -3.47 9.53 13.44
N GLN A 356 -3.62 9.37 12.13
CA GLN A 356 -2.58 9.75 11.16
C GLN A 356 -2.19 11.20 11.30
N ILE A 357 -3.16 12.13 11.23
CA ILE A 357 -2.89 13.58 11.34
C ILE A 357 -2.11 13.87 12.63
N ILE A 358 -2.59 13.39 13.78
CA ILE A 358 -1.91 13.60 15.06
C ILE A 358 -0.49 13.04 15.03
N MET A 359 -0.32 11.81 14.53
CA MET A 359 0.98 11.15 14.49
C MET A 359 1.97 11.85 13.56
N VAL A 360 1.54 12.38 12.40
CA VAL A 360 2.44 13.15 11.51
C VAL A 360 3.00 14.36 12.24
N ASN A 361 2.11 15.13 12.86
CA ASN A 361 2.47 16.38 13.53
C ASN A 361 3.35 16.10 14.77
N CYS A 362 2.97 15.13 15.60
CA CYS A 362 3.76 14.73 16.76
C CYS A 362 5.12 14.14 16.39
N PHE A 363 5.17 13.27 15.38
CA PHE A 363 6.42 12.67 14.91
C PHE A 363 7.35 13.73 14.34
N TYR A 364 6.82 14.68 13.57
CA TYR A 364 7.61 15.78 13.04
C TYR A 364 8.22 16.64 14.15
N ILE A 365 7.41 17.11 15.12
CA ILE A 365 7.90 17.90 16.26
C ILE A 365 8.97 17.12 17.03
N TRP A 366 8.71 15.85 17.33
CA TRP A 366 9.67 14.98 18.02
C TRP A 366 10.97 14.83 17.24
N ARG A 367 10.89 14.68 15.91
CA ARG A 367 12.04 14.52 15.03
C ARG A 367 12.88 15.79 14.93
N VAL A 368 12.24 16.95 14.85
CA VAL A 368 12.91 18.27 14.87
C VAL A 368 13.65 18.48 16.19
N TYR A 369 13.04 18.11 17.32
CA TYR A 369 13.67 18.20 18.65
C TYR A 369 14.88 17.29 18.81
N ARG A 370 14.91 16.15 18.12
CA ARG A 370 16.04 15.19 18.09
C ARG A 370 16.85 15.24 16.80
N SER A 371 16.90 16.39 16.14
CA SER A 371 17.62 16.54 14.87
C SER A 371 19.14 16.36 15.03
N GLU A 372 19.70 16.81 16.16
CA GLU A 372 21.15 16.76 16.45
C GLU A 372 21.65 15.34 16.81
N ASP A 373 20.86 14.53 17.52
CA ASP A 373 21.29 13.20 18.03
C ASP A 373 21.04 12.04 17.05
N TRP A 374 20.51 12.30 15.85
CA TRP A 374 20.04 11.23 14.97
C TRP A 374 20.98 10.95 13.80
N GLU A 375 21.61 9.78 13.87
CA GLU A 375 22.36 9.20 12.75
C GLU A 375 21.38 8.65 11.71
N TRP A 376 21.45 9.20 10.49
CA TRP A 376 20.75 8.61 9.35
C TRP A 376 21.38 7.26 9.04
N SER A 377 20.57 6.21 8.93
CA SER A 377 21.08 4.91 8.48
C SER A 377 21.55 5.00 7.03
N ASP A 378 22.65 4.32 6.71
CA ASP A 378 23.34 4.32 5.40
C ASP A 378 22.49 3.99 4.17
N TRP A 379 21.23 3.59 4.33
CA TRP A 379 20.33 3.27 3.23
C TRP A 379 19.95 4.46 2.33
N PHE A 380 20.20 5.69 2.78
CA PHE A 380 20.01 6.90 1.95
C PHE A 380 21.33 7.57 1.51
N SER A 381 22.47 7.07 1.99
CA SER A 381 23.79 7.65 1.69
C SER A 381 24.45 7.04 0.46
N ASP A 382 23.98 5.89 -0.02
CA ASP A 382 24.48 5.23 -1.25
C ASP A 382 23.75 5.69 -2.52
#